data_AF-A0A1F4QY75-F1
#
_entry.id   AF-A0A1F4QY75-F1
#
_cell.length_a   1.000
_cell.length_b   1.000
_cell.length_c   1.000
_cell.angle_alpha   90.00
_cell.angle_beta   90.00
_cell.angle_gamma   90.00
#
_symmetry.space_group_name_H-M   'P 1'
#
loop_
_entity.id
_entity.type
_entity.pdbx_description
1 polymer ?
#
loop_
_entity_poly.entity_id
_entity_poly.type
_entity_poly.pdbx_seq_one_letter_code
_entity_poly.pdbx_strand_id
1 'polypeptide(L)'
;FSRQRITIGNGLHQATFAIEQVEALAEPAFRSPMRFKSLSPIVLTTAIDTEQGKKTYYYRPFDEGLAEAVRLSLVKKFETVYGRKPEDDSLDFQLDQEYIRRKGGAEGVSKLIHIREGQPDETRVKGFLAPFTLSGSVELMKAGWECGIGDKCSMGFGCVEVVGGNDR
;
A
#
# COMPACT_ATOMS: atom_id res chain seq x y z
N PHE A 1 1.20 -6.45 -30.63
CA PHE A 1 2.01 -6.25 -29.41
C PHE A 1 3.04 -7.36 -29.15
N SER A 2 3.46 -8.18 -30.13
CA SER A 2 4.34 -9.33 -29.84
C SER A 2 5.80 -8.93 -29.59
N ARG A 3 6.41 -9.51 -28.54
CA ARG A 3 7.83 -9.47 -28.13
C ARG A 3 8.26 -8.42 -27.10
N GLN A 4 7.35 -7.84 -26.32
CA GLN A 4 7.79 -7.12 -25.13
C GLN A 4 8.36 -8.11 -24.09
N ARG A 5 9.50 -7.76 -23.50
CA ARG A 5 10.19 -8.56 -22.48
C ARG A 5 10.49 -7.67 -21.29
N ILE A 6 10.42 -8.26 -20.10
CA ILE A 6 10.85 -7.62 -18.86
C ILE A 6 11.97 -8.47 -18.24
N THR A 7 13.01 -7.81 -17.76
CA THR A 7 14.11 -8.45 -17.04
C THR A 7 14.02 -8.09 -15.58
N ILE A 8 14.04 -9.10 -14.71
CA ILE A 8 14.03 -8.95 -13.26
C ILE A 8 15.31 -9.62 -12.74
N GLY A 9 16.08 -8.89 -11.93
CA GLY A 9 17.34 -9.39 -11.41
C GLY A 9 18.05 -8.42 -10.47
N ASN A 10 19.16 -8.88 -9.91
CA ASN A 10 20.13 -8.10 -9.17
C ASN A 10 21.52 -8.23 -9.82
N GLY A 11 22.57 -7.80 -9.13
CA GLY A 11 23.94 -7.91 -9.66
C GLY A 11 24.47 -9.34 -9.84
N LEU A 12 23.79 -10.35 -9.28
CA LEU A 12 24.23 -11.76 -9.28
C LEU A 12 23.33 -12.67 -10.12
N HIS A 13 22.03 -12.38 -10.20
CA HIS A 13 21.03 -13.23 -10.82
C HIS A 13 20.08 -12.39 -11.68
N GLN A 14 19.70 -12.90 -12.85
CA GLN A 14 18.72 -12.28 -13.72
C GLN A 14 17.84 -13.31 -14.42
N ALA A 15 16.58 -12.96 -14.63
CA ALA A 15 15.61 -13.71 -15.42
C ALA A 15 14.88 -12.77 -16.38
N THR A 16 14.60 -13.24 -17.59
CA THR A 16 13.87 -12.49 -18.62
C THR A 16 12.53 -13.18 -18.91
N PHE A 17 11.45 -12.43 -18.83
CA PHE A 17 10.09 -12.91 -19.03
C PHE A 17 9.49 -12.26 -20.29
N ALA A 18 8.73 -13.03 -21.06
CA ALA A 18 7.92 -12.50 -22.14
C ALA A 18 6.59 -11.99 -21.59
N ILE A 19 6.14 -10.82 -22.06
CA ILE A 19 4.79 -10.32 -21.75
C ILE A 19 3.82 -11.04 -22.69
N GLU A 20 3.00 -11.92 -22.13
CA GLU A 20 2.03 -12.71 -22.87
C GLU A 20 0.76 -11.90 -23.18
N GLN A 21 0.23 -11.20 -22.17
CA GLN A 21 -1.02 -10.48 -22.26
C GLN A 21 -1.06 -9.27 -21.32
N VAL A 22 -1.84 -8.26 -21.69
CA VAL A 22 -2.18 -7.11 -20.84
C VAL A 22 -3.69 -6.97 -20.86
N GLU A 23 -4.31 -6.95 -19.68
CA GLU A 23 -5.75 -6.82 -19.50
C GLU A 23 -6.08 -5.62 -18.61
N ALA A 24 -7.15 -4.91 -18.95
CA ALA A 24 -7.71 -3.88 -18.09
C ALA A 24 -8.71 -4.51 -17.12
N LEU A 25 -8.53 -4.26 -15.82
CA LEU A 25 -9.50 -4.67 -14.81
C LEU A 25 -10.68 -3.69 -14.79
N ALA A 26 -11.89 -4.22 -14.65
CA ALA A 26 -13.08 -3.38 -14.52
C ALA A 26 -13.05 -2.62 -13.19
N GLU A 27 -13.40 -1.34 -13.22
CA GLU A 27 -13.54 -0.53 -12.02
C GLU A 27 -14.68 -1.08 -11.14
N PRO A 28 -14.44 -1.34 -9.84
CA PRO A 28 -15.50 -1.80 -8.94
C PRO A 28 -16.50 -0.68 -8.67
N ALA A 29 -17.76 -1.03 -8.39
CA ALA A 29 -18.73 -0.08 -7.88
C ALA A 29 -18.36 0.33 -6.45
N PHE A 30 -17.76 1.52 -6.29
CA PHE A 30 -17.33 2.00 -4.99
C PHE A 30 -18.52 2.38 -4.09
N ARG A 31 -18.43 2.00 -2.83
CA ARG A 31 -19.42 2.26 -1.78
C ARG A 31 -18.73 2.35 -0.42
N SER A 32 -19.44 2.86 0.57
CA SER A 32 -18.98 2.87 1.96
C SER A 32 -19.89 2.01 2.82
N PRO A 33 -19.36 1.07 3.63
CA PRO A 33 -17.96 0.66 3.73
C PRO A 33 -17.54 -0.33 2.63
N MET A 34 -16.23 -0.46 2.41
CA MET A 34 -15.64 -1.46 1.52
C MET A 34 -14.45 -2.17 2.15
N ARG A 35 -14.31 -3.46 1.84
CA ARG A 35 -13.21 -4.31 2.29
C ARG A 35 -12.20 -4.53 1.17
N PHE A 36 -10.93 -4.42 1.52
CA PHE A 36 -9.81 -4.56 0.61
C PHE A 36 -8.80 -5.59 1.12
N LYS A 37 -8.07 -6.21 0.20
CA LYS A 37 -6.86 -7.00 0.48
C LYS A 37 -5.65 -6.30 -0.15
N SER A 38 -4.53 -6.31 0.55
CA SER A 38 -3.27 -5.76 0.04
C SER A 38 -2.59 -6.76 -0.90
N LEU A 39 -2.31 -6.33 -2.13
CA LEU A 39 -1.53 -7.05 -3.13
C LEU A 39 -0.04 -6.78 -2.97
N SER A 40 0.32 -5.61 -2.43
CA SER A 40 1.69 -5.28 -2.01
C SER A 40 1.69 -4.57 -0.64
N PRO A 41 2.83 -4.59 0.08
CA PRO A 41 2.87 -4.10 1.46
C PRO A 41 2.45 -2.63 1.54
N ILE A 42 1.57 -2.31 2.48
CA ILE A 42 1.24 -0.92 2.83
C ILE A 42 2.41 -0.35 3.62
N VAL A 43 2.90 0.81 3.19
CA VAL A 43 4.01 1.51 3.82
C VAL A 43 3.52 2.90 4.17
N LEU A 44 3.68 3.30 5.42
CA LEU A 44 3.46 4.68 5.85
C LEU A 44 4.61 5.08 6.76
N THR A 45 5.00 6.35 6.69
CA THR A 45 6.11 6.88 7.46
C THR A 45 5.75 8.14 8.21
N THR A 46 6.42 8.35 9.34
CA THR A 46 6.43 9.61 10.08
C THR A 46 7.86 9.94 10.51
N ALA A 47 8.13 11.19 10.84
CA ALA A 47 9.42 11.60 11.40
C ALA A 47 9.34 11.54 12.92
N ILE A 48 10.30 10.88 13.55
CA ILE A 48 10.48 10.86 15.01
C ILE A 48 11.78 11.56 15.38
N ASP A 49 11.77 12.30 16.49
CA ASP A 49 12.97 12.88 17.05
C ASP A 49 13.74 11.81 17.85
N THR A 50 15.05 11.75 17.63
CA THR A 50 15.97 10.86 18.35
C THR A 50 17.15 11.69 18.86
N GLU A 51 17.96 11.13 19.76
CA GLU A 51 19.19 11.77 20.23
C GLU A 51 20.17 12.15 19.09
N GLN A 52 20.05 11.47 17.95
CA GLN A 52 20.88 11.69 16.75
C GLN A 52 20.18 12.56 15.68
N GLY A 53 19.03 13.17 16.01
CA GLY A 53 18.22 13.97 15.10
C GLY A 53 16.96 13.25 14.61
N LYS A 54 16.34 13.79 13.55
CA LYS A 54 15.10 13.23 12.99
C LYS A 54 15.36 11.94 12.22
N LYS A 55 14.58 10.91 12.54
CA LYS A 55 14.63 9.61 11.86
C LYS A 55 13.26 9.28 11.26
N THR A 56 13.27 8.60 10.12
CA THR A 56 12.05 8.01 9.55
C THR A 56 11.61 6.80 10.36
N TYR A 57 10.39 6.85 10.88
CA TYR A 57 9.70 5.74 11.50
C TYR A 57 8.67 5.17 10.53
N TYR A 58 8.60 3.84 10.45
CA TYR A 58 7.62 3.12 9.62
C TYR A 58 6.47 2.66 10.52
N TYR A 59 5.24 3.07 10.19
CA TYR A 59 4.07 2.67 10.94
C TYR A 59 3.88 1.14 10.93
N ARG A 60 3.43 0.62 12.07
CA ARG A 60 3.03 -0.77 12.30
C ARG A 60 1.51 -0.88 12.39
N PRO A 61 0.92 -2.07 12.18
CA PRO A 61 -0.53 -2.31 12.17
C PRO A 61 -1.35 -1.78 13.37
N PHE A 62 -0.72 -1.52 14.51
CA PHE A 62 -1.39 -1.07 15.74
C PHE A 62 -0.83 0.24 16.29
N ASP A 63 0.00 0.92 15.51
CA ASP A 63 0.52 2.22 15.93
C ASP A 63 -0.59 3.25 15.95
N GLU A 64 -0.60 4.05 17.02
CA GLU A 64 -1.49 5.20 17.12
C GLU A 64 -1.24 6.16 15.95
N GLY A 65 -2.33 6.68 15.38
CA GLY A 65 -2.26 7.60 14.24
C GLY A 65 -2.07 6.93 12.88
N LEU A 66 -1.95 5.59 12.77
CA LEU A 66 -1.88 4.92 11.47
C LEU A 66 -3.11 5.24 10.59
N ALA A 67 -4.32 5.19 11.16
CA ALA A 67 -5.55 5.47 10.42
C ALA A 67 -5.56 6.91 9.85
N GLU A 68 -5.14 7.89 10.66
CA GLU A 68 -5.04 9.28 10.22
C GLU A 68 -3.94 9.45 9.15
N ALA A 69 -2.80 8.78 9.30
CA ALA A 69 -1.74 8.79 8.28
C ALA A 69 -2.23 8.20 6.94
N VAL A 70 -3.04 7.14 6.97
CA VAL A 70 -3.69 6.60 5.76
C VAL A 70 -4.59 7.67 5.13
N ARG A 71 -5.50 8.26 5.92
CA ARG A 71 -6.44 9.28 5.44
C ARG A 71 -5.72 10.47 4.79
N LEU A 72 -4.74 11.05 5.48
CA LEU A 72 -3.95 12.18 4.96
C LEU A 72 -3.19 11.81 3.67
N SER A 73 -2.64 10.59 3.60
CA SER A 73 -1.97 10.12 2.38
C SER A 73 -2.92 10.06 1.18
N LEU A 74 -4.17 9.63 1.40
CA LEU A 74 -5.19 9.52 0.37
C LEU A 74 -5.73 10.87 -0.06
N VAL A 75 -5.97 11.80 0.88
CA VAL A 75 -6.34 13.18 0.57
C VAL A 75 -5.29 13.81 -0.34
N LYS A 76 -4.01 13.70 0.03
CA LYS A 76 -2.90 14.25 -0.76
C LYS A 76 -2.82 13.61 -2.16
N LYS A 77 -3.01 12.29 -2.27
CA LYS A 77 -3.05 11.59 -3.56
C LYS A 77 -4.21 12.08 -4.41
N PHE A 78 -5.41 12.18 -3.83
CA PHE A 78 -6.60 12.66 -4.53
C PHE A 78 -6.36 14.07 -5.08
N GLU A 79 -5.88 14.99 -4.24
CA GLU A 79 -5.56 16.36 -4.67
C GLU A 79 -4.52 16.40 -5.79
N THR A 80 -3.51 15.53 -5.74
CA THR A 80 -2.46 15.45 -6.75
C THR A 80 -2.98 14.94 -8.10
N VAL A 81 -3.87 13.93 -8.08
CA VAL A 81 -4.39 13.28 -9.29
C VAL A 81 -5.52 14.10 -9.93
N TYR A 82 -6.42 14.62 -9.11
CA TYR A 82 -7.65 15.26 -9.57
C TYR A 82 -7.58 16.80 -9.58
N GLY A 83 -6.52 17.39 -9.01
CA GLY A 83 -6.31 18.85 -9.00
C GLY A 83 -7.32 19.62 -8.15
N ARG A 84 -8.08 18.95 -7.29
CA ARG A 84 -9.06 19.54 -6.36
C ARG A 84 -9.11 18.75 -5.05
N LYS A 85 -9.71 19.36 -4.03
CA LYS A 85 -10.03 18.69 -2.77
C LYS A 85 -11.18 17.70 -2.94
N PRO A 86 -11.23 16.61 -2.16
CA PRO A 86 -12.40 15.76 -2.11
C PRO A 86 -13.58 16.55 -1.49
N GLU A 87 -14.81 16.17 -1.84
CA GLU A 87 -16.03 16.74 -1.27
C GLU A 87 -16.20 16.33 0.20
N ASP A 88 -15.78 15.11 0.51
CA ASP A 88 -15.72 14.52 1.85
C ASP A 88 -14.33 13.92 2.06
N ASP A 89 -13.65 14.32 3.13
CA ASP A 89 -12.34 13.80 3.51
C ASP A 89 -12.39 12.86 4.73
N SER A 90 -13.59 12.55 5.22
CA SER A 90 -13.81 11.59 6.28
C SER A 90 -13.47 10.18 5.79
N LEU A 91 -12.55 9.52 6.46
CA LEU A 91 -12.18 8.14 6.14
C LEU A 91 -11.68 7.46 7.40
N ASP A 92 -12.34 6.37 7.76
CA ASP A 92 -11.90 5.44 8.78
C ASP A 92 -11.19 4.25 8.13
N PHE A 93 -10.06 3.86 8.70
CA PHE A 93 -9.23 2.75 8.25
C PHE A 93 -9.10 1.72 9.36
N GLN A 94 -9.62 0.52 9.12
CA GLN A 94 -9.62 -0.55 10.10
C GLN A 94 -8.97 -1.81 9.53
N LEU A 95 -7.89 -2.24 10.17
CA LEU A 95 -7.24 -3.51 9.85
C LEU A 95 -8.05 -4.69 10.38
N ASP A 96 -8.01 -5.81 9.65
CA ASP A 96 -8.59 -7.07 10.13
C ASP A 96 -7.73 -7.64 11.27
N GLN A 97 -8.13 -7.32 12.51
CA GLN A 97 -7.41 -7.73 13.72
C GLN A 97 -7.37 -9.25 13.89
N GLU A 98 -8.42 -9.96 13.46
CA GLU A 98 -8.47 -11.42 13.56
C GLU A 98 -7.49 -12.06 12.58
N TYR A 99 -7.41 -11.54 11.35
CA TYR A 99 -6.39 -11.94 10.40
C TYR A 99 -4.97 -11.72 10.95
N ILE A 100 -4.71 -10.54 11.53
CA ILE A 100 -3.40 -10.22 12.09
C ILE A 100 -3.05 -11.18 13.25
N ARG A 101 -4.01 -11.43 14.15
CA ARG A 101 -3.84 -12.38 15.26
C ARG A 101 -3.50 -13.78 14.76
N ARG A 102 -4.25 -14.30 13.78
CA ARG A 102 -4.00 -15.61 13.15
C ARG A 102 -2.65 -15.71 12.46
N LYS A 103 -2.10 -14.59 11.98
CA LYS A 103 -0.77 -14.54 11.36
C LYS A 103 0.38 -14.40 12.36
N GLY A 104 0.10 -14.35 13.67
CA GLY A 104 1.12 -14.20 14.71
C GLY A 104 1.34 -12.76 15.17
N GLY A 105 0.33 -11.89 15.02
CA GLY A 105 0.40 -10.49 15.44
C GLY A 105 1.07 -9.58 14.42
N ALA A 106 1.43 -8.36 14.86
CA ALA A 106 1.97 -7.30 13.99
C ALA A 106 3.23 -7.73 13.22
N GLU A 107 4.13 -8.50 13.83
CA GLU A 107 5.32 -9.00 13.14
C GLU A 107 4.99 -10.08 12.10
N GLY A 108 3.96 -10.88 12.34
CA GLY A 108 3.49 -11.91 11.40
C GLY A 108 2.97 -11.38 10.07
N VAL A 109 2.46 -10.14 10.06
CA VAL A 109 2.01 -9.43 8.85
C VAL A 109 3.03 -8.41 8.32
N SER A 110 4.13 -8.18 9.06
CA SER A 110 5.16 -7.23 8.65
C SER A 110 6.05 -7.80 7.55
N LYS A 111 6.48 -6.93 6.63
CA LYS A 111 7.41 -7.23 5.55
C LYS A 111 8.53 -6.18 5.54
N LEU A 112 9.76 -6.66 5.42
CA LEU A 112 10.93 -5.81 5.21
C LEU A 112 11.43 -6.02 3.79
N ILE A 113 11.39 -4.97 2.98
CA ILE A 113 11.83 -5.00 1.58
C ILE A 113 13.12 -4.19 1.46
N HIS A 114 14.11 -4.77 0.79
CA HIS A 114 15.39 -4.14 0.50
C HIS A 114 15.36 -3.63 -0.94
N ILE A 115 15.53 -2.32 -1.11
CA ILE A 115 15.64 -1.66 -2.41
C ILE A 115 17.12 -1.43 -2.65
N ARG A 116 17.64 -1.91 -3.79
CA ARG A 116 19.09 -1.90 -4.12
C ARG A 116 19.93 -2.65 -3.08
N GLU A 117 19.49 -3.86 -2.74
CA GLU A 117 20.16 -4.74 -1.78
C GLU A 117 21.65 -4.91 -2.11
N GLY A 118 22.51 -4.76 -1.09
CA GLY A 118 23.96 -4.92 -1.20
C GLY A 118 24.69 -3.74 -1.85
N GLN A 119 23.99 -2.65 -2.19
CA GLN A 119 24.60 -1.42 -2.71
C GLN A 119 24.79 -0.37 -1.60
N PRO A 120 25.72 0.60 -1.74
CA PRO A 120 25.93 1.66 -0.75
C PRO A 120 24.68 2.51 -0.48
N ASP A 121 23.75 2.58 -1.44
CA ASP A 121 22.48 3.30 -1.39
C ASP A 121 21.29 2.38 -1.05
N GLU A 122 21.52 1.22 -0.44
CA GLU A 122 20.47 0.29 -0.03
C GLU A 122 19.45 0.98 0.89
N THR A 123 18.17 0.85 0.53
CA THR A 123 17.06 1.37 1.33
C THR A 123 16.21 0.24 1.87
N ARG A 124 16.03 0.20 3.20
CA ARG A 124 15.21 -0.80 3.89
C ARG A 124 13.84 -0.21 4.21
N VAL A 125 12.80 -0.79 3.63
CA VAL A 125 11.42 -0.33 3.74
C VAL A 125 10.60 -1.35 4.52
N LYS A 126 10.10 -0.97 5.69
CA LYS A 126 9.17 -1.80 6.48
C LYS A 126 7.73 -1.40 6.13
N GLY A 127 6.90 -2.40 5.83
CA GLY A 127 5.46 -2.25 5.61
C GLY A 127 4.72 -3.47 6.14
N PHE A 128 3.41 -3.54 5.92
CA PHE A 128 2.59 -4.67 6.36
C PHE A 128 1.59 -5.12 5.29
N LEU A 129 1.23 -6.40 5.32
CA LEU A 129 0.25 -7.05 4.46
C LEU A 129 -0.90 -7.58 5.29
N ALA A 130 -2.03 -6.89 5.24
CA ALA A 130 -3.26 -7.32 5.88
C ALA A 130 -4.48 -6.85 5.08
N PRO A 131 -5.60 -7.57 5.15
CA PRO A 131 -6.90 -7.05 4.76
C PRO A 131 -7.33 -5.91 5.69
N PHE A 132 -8.10 -4.99 5.15
CA PHE A 132 -8.63 -3.84 5.89
C PHE A 132 -9.98 -3.40 5.32
N THR A 133 -10.68 -2.58 6.08
CA THR A 133 -11.93 -1.94 5.70
C THR A 133 -11.72 -0.44 5.67
N LEU A 134 -12.25 0.21 4.62
CA LEU A 134 -12.39 1.65 4.55
C LEU A 134 -13.87 2.03 4.69
N SER A 135 -14.15 3.05 5.50
CA SER A 135 -15.49 3.61 5.67
C SER A 135 -15.43 5.13 5.57
N GLY A 136 -16.29 5.75 4.77
CA GLY A 136 -16.35 7.20 4.56
C GLY A 136 -16.29 7.56 3.08
N SER A 137 -15.44 8.51 2.73
CA SER A 137 -15.29 9.09 1.40
C SER A 137 -15.00 8.07 0.31
N VAL A 138 -15.94 7.94 -0.62
CA VAL A 138 -15.82 7.10 -1.82
C VAL A 138 -14.72 7.62 -2.74
N GLU A 139 -14.52 8.93 -2.81
CA GLU A 139 -13.45 9.56 -3.59
C GLU A 139 -12.06 9.12 -3.11
N LEU A 140 -11.86 9.07 -1.80
CA LEU A 140 -10.60 8.62 -1.21
C LEU A 140 -10.41 7.11 -1.36
N MET A 141 -11.48 6.30 -1.25
CA MET A 141 -11.39 4.87 -1.54
C MET A 141 -10.98 4.59 -2.98
N LYS A 142 -11.57 5.33 -3.94
CA LYS A 142 -11.21 5.24 -5.35
C LYS A 142 -9.75 5.62 -5.59
N ALA A 143 -9.31 6.76 -5.06
CA ALA A 143 -7.91 7.17 -5.17
C ALA A 143 -6.94 6.14 -4.55
N GLY A 144 -7.33 5.51 -3.43
CA GLY A 144 -6.55 4.45 -2.81
C GLY A 144 -6.46 3.17 -3.64
N TRP A 145 -7.53 2.80 -4.34
CA TRP A 145 -7.54 1.65 -5.25
C TRP A 145 -6.71 1.92 -6.51
N GLU A 146 -6.81 3.11 -7.10
CA GLU A 146 -6.08 3.48 -8.32
C GLU A 146 -4.59 3.74 -8.07
N CYS A 147 -4.26 4.43 -6.97
CA CYS A 147 -2.91 4.95 -6.71
C CYS A 147 -2.18 4.26 -5.56
N GLY A 148 -2.80 3.26 -4.95
CA GLY A 148 -2.31 2.54 -3.77
C GLY A 148 -2.46 3.30 -2.45
N ILE A 149 -2.52 2.53 -1.36
CA ILE A 149 -2.62 3.02 0.03
C ILE A 149 -1.23 3.32 0.60
N GLY A 150 -1.05 4.54 1.13
CA GLY A 150 0.16 4.97 1.81
C GLY A 150 1.26 5.53 0.91
N ASP A 151 2.49 5.44 1.40
CA ASP A 151 3.70 5.99 0.79
C ASP A 151 4.33 5.02 -0.23
N LYS A 152 5.25 5.56 -1.04
CA LYS A 152 6.13 4.77 -1.92
C LYS A 152 5.40 3.92 -2.97
N CYS A 153 4.15 4.25 -3.31
CA CYS A 153 3.36 3.44 -4.25
C CYS A 153 3.97 3.32 -5.65
N SER A 154 4.67 4.34 -6.13
CA SER A 154 5.42 4.29 -7.39
C SER A 154 6.57 3.27 -7.40
N MET A 155 6.98 2.77 -6.23
CA MET A 155 7.98 1.72 -6.07
C MET A 155 7.35 0.33 -5.83
N GLY A 156 6.05 0.18 -6.06
CA GLY A 156 5.35 -1.11 -5.97
C GLY A 156 4.71 -1.40 -4.61
N PHE A 157 4.48 -0.40 -3.77
CA PHE A 157 3.86 -0.54 -2.44
C PHE A 157 2.39 -0.12 -2.42
N GLY A 158 1.61 -0.66 -1.48
CA GLY A 158 0.25 -0.22 -1.20
C GLY A 158 -0.79 -0.58 -2.27
N CYS A 159 -0.50 -1.44 -3.24
CA CYS A 159 -1.49 -1.88 -4.22
C CYS A 159 -2.54 -2.77 -3.52
N VAL A 160 -3.82 -2.56 -3.84
CA VAL A 160 -4.96 -3.21 -3.15
C VAL A 160 -6.01 -3.68 -4.12
N GLU A 161 -6.78 -4.68 -3.72
CA GLU A 161 -7.91 -5.22 -4.46
C GLU A 161 -9.14 -5.25 -3.56
N VAL A 162 -10.33 -5.04 -4.15
CA VAL A 162 -11.60 -5.21 -3.43
C VAL A 162 -11.84 -6.68 -3.14
N VAL A 163 -12.19 -7.02 -1.91
CA VAL A 163 -12.57 -8.40 -1.57
C VAL A 163 -14.00 -8.64 -2.07
N GLY A 164 -14.14 -9.38 -3.17
CA GLY A 164 -15.43 -9.83 -3.70
C GLY A 164 -16.06 -10.91 -2.82
N GLY A 165 -17.38 -11.08 -2.91
CA GLY A 165 -18.14 -12.10 -2.16
C GLY A 165 -17.82 -13.57 -2.51
N ASN A 166 -16.85 -13.82 -3.38
CA ASN A 166 -16.46 -15.16 -3.86
C ASN A 166 -15.16 -15.71 -3.25
N ASP A 167 -14.46 -14.98 -2.37
CA ASP A 167 -13.33 -15.53 -1.61
C ASP A 167 -13.83 -16.21 -0.32
N ARG A 168 -14.62 -17.29 -0.47
CA ARG A 168 -14.93 -18.27 0.59
C ARG A 168 -14.40 -19.64 0.22
#